data_AF-A0A6L7UPC4-F1
#
_entry.id   AF-A0A6L7UPC4-F1
#
_cell.length_a   1.000
_cell.length_b   1.000
_cell.length_c   1.000
_cell.angle_alpha   90.00
_cell.angle_beta   90.00
_cell.angle_gamma   90.00
#
_symmetry.space_group_name_H-M   'P 1'
#
loop_
_entity.id
_entity.type
_entity.pdbx_description
1 polymer ?
#
loop_
_entity_poly.entity_id
_entity_poly.type
_entity_poly.pdbx_seq_one_letter_code
_entity_poly.pdbx_strand_id
1 'polypeptide(L)'
;MVVVCHGRIRQEQVELLVRLERERPWVPVVLVADPDPELARQLLRVRTSAMVWLTELETHLRRRLDAVRATWGLWSLAGAFERSSLPPALGKALVHAARRAAKRPVRNVRELARDVGCAPVTLFRQFGARANGVTTLSAFIAGLSVLRVYELRRSGLNWKRVEQHMQLGRATITRRAKVWPGCPPGELVQMTPDRLFAAFTAEHVRPILPTISDGVSTLDHE
;
A
#
# COMPACT_ATOMS: atom_id res chain seq x y z
N MET A 1 3.92 -29.17 -8.53
CA MET A 1 3.87 -29.65 -7.13
C MET A 1 4.73 -28.73 -6.30
N VAL A 2 4.20 -28.16 -5.22
CA VAL A 2 4.97 -27.34 -4.27
C VAL A 2 5.24 -28.20 -3.05
N VAL A 3 6.50 -28.32 -2.65
CA VAL A 3 6.89 -29.02 -1.42
C VAL A 3 7.55 -28.01 -0.51
N VAL A 4 7.03 -27.89 0.71
CA VAL A 4 7.58 -27.03 1.74
C VAL A 4 8.45 -27.87 2.67
N CYS A 5 9.68 -27.43 2.84
CA CYS A 5 10.70 -28.09 3.61
C CYS A 5 11.14 -27.17 4.75
N HIS A 6 10.76 -27.52 5.99
CA HIS A 6 11.19 -26.81 7.18
C HIS A 6 12.20 -27.63 7.97
N GLY A 7 13.23 -26.95 8.46
CA GLY A 7 14.29 -27.53 9.29
C GLY A 7 15.07 -28.64 8.60
N ARG A 8 15.59 -29.58 9.41
CA ARG A 8 16.36 -30.73 8.90
C ARG A 8 15.43 -31.74 8.23
N ILE A 9 15.58 -31.89 6.92
CA ILE A 9 14.96 -32.98 6.17
C ILE A 9 15.76 -34.27 6.42
N ARG A 10 15.05 -35.38 6.67
CA ARG A 10 15.67 -36.71 6.78
C ARG A 10 16.00 -37.26 5.40
N GLN A 11 17.05 -38.06 5.29
CA GLN A 11 17.49 -38.63 4.01
C GLN A 11 16.38 -39.42 3.29
N GLU A 12 15.54 -40.14 4.04
CA GLU A 12 14.36 -40.85 3.53
C GLU A 12 13.36 -39.93 2.80
N GLN A 13 13.20 -38.69 3.27
CA GLN A 13 12.31 -37.70 2.65
C GLN A 13 12.93 -37.13 1.37
N VAL A 14 14.25 -36.98 1.32
CA VAL A 14 14.97 -36.62 0.09
C VAL A 14 14.84 -37.73 -0.95
N GLU A 15 14.97 -38.99 -0.54
CA GLU A 15 14.80 -40.15 -1.42
C GLU A 15 13.37 -40.26 -1.95
N LEU A 16 12.37 -39.98 -1.11
CA LEU A 16 10.97 -39.89 -1.54
C LEU A 16 10.78 -38.80 -2.61
N LEU A 17 11.41 -37.63 -2.44
CA LEU A 17 11.35 -36.53 -3.41
C LEU A 17 12.02 -36.89 -4.73
N VAL A 18 13.19 -37.55 -4.69
CA VAL A 18 13.88 -38.06 -5.87
C VAL A 18 13.02 -39.12 -6.58
N ARG A 19 12.36 -40.00 -5.83
CA ARG A 19 11.48 -41.02 -6.40
C ARG A 19 10.25 -40.41 -7.06
N LEU A 20 9.61 -39.45 -6.40
CA LEU A 20 8.46 -38.72 -6.95
C LEU A 20 8.80 -37.94 -8.23
N GLU A 21 10.01 -37.37 -8.31
CA GLU A 21 10.51 -36.73 -9.53
C GLU A 21 10.66 -37.74 -10.67
N ARG A 22 11.27 -38.88 -10.41
CA ARG A 22 11.47 -39.94 -11.42
C ARG A 22 10.15 -40.54 -11.91
N GLU A 23 9.19 -40.73 -11.02
CA GLU A 23 7.88 -41.31 -11.35
C GLU A 23 6.98 -40.30 -12.08
N ARG A 24 7.24 -38.99 -11.98
CA ARG A 24 6.41 -37.93 -12.58
C ARG A 24 7.25 -36.79 -13.18
N PRO A 25 8.04 -37.04 -14.24
CA PRO A 25 8.96 -36.05 -14.80
C PRO A 25 8.27 -34.83 -15.43
N TRP A 26 6.99 -34.96 -15.77
CA TRP A 26 6.18 -33.89 -16.38
C TRP A 26 5.59 -32.92 -15.36
N VAL A 27 5.68 -33.23 -14.06
CA VAL A 27 5.14 -32.39 -12.99
C VAL A 27 6.26 -31.49 -12.47
N PRO A 28 6.21 -30.16 -12.71
CA PRO A 28 7.24 -29.26 -12.20
C PRO A 28 7.23 -29.27 -10.67
N VAL A 29 8.39 -29.54 -10.06
CA VAL A 29 8.57 -29.55 -8.61
C VAL A 29 9.19 -28.23 -8.17
N VAL A 30 8.48 -27.48 -7.34
CA VAL A 30 8.98 -26.25 -6.70
C VAL A 30 9.24 -26.56 -5.24
N LEU A 31 10.47 -26.37 -4.78
CA LEU A 31 10.83 -26.51 -3.37
C LEU A 31 10.81 -25.14 -2.70
N VAL A 32 10.13 -25.06 -1.56
CA VAL A 32 10.21 -23.92 -0.65
C VAL A 32 10.98 -24.39 0.58
N ALA A 33 12.13 -23.81 0.87
CA ALA A 33 13.02 -24.29 1.92
C ALA A 33 13.52 -23.17 2.82
N ASP A 34 13.84 -23.48 4.07
CA ASP A 34 14.55 -22.55 4.95
C ASP A 34 15.94 -22.22 4.36
N PRO A 35 16.48 -21.01 4.58
CA PRO A 35 17.82 -20.63 4.12
C PRO A 35 18.90 -21.31 4.97
N ASP A 36 19.02 -22.63 4.83
CA ASP A 36 20.04 -23.46 5.47
C ASP A 36 20.98 -24.04 4.39
N PRO A 37 22.29 -23.76 4.44
CA PRO A 37 23.27 -24.30 3.48
C PRO A 37 23.30 -25.83 3.45
N GLU A 38 23.05 -26.50 4.57
CA GLU A 38 23.06 -27.96 4.64
C GLU A 38 21.81 -28.54 3.98
N LEU A 39 20.66 -27.91 4.23
CA LEU A 39 19.41 -28.21 3.53
C LEU A 39 19.54 -28.01 2.02
N ALA A 40 20.17 -26.91 1.59
CA ALA A 40 20.45 -26.63 0.19
C ALA A 40 21.26 -27.75 -0.47
N ARG A 41 22.33 -28.21 0.20
CA ARG A 41 23.17 -29.31 -0.30
C ARG A 41 22.41 -30.62 -0.45
N GLN A 42 21.53 -30.92 0.50
CA GLN A 42 20.70 -32.14 0.46
C GLN A 42 19.68 -32.08 -0.69
N LEU A 43 19.10 -30.90 -0.93
CA LEU A 43 18.08 -30.69 -1.96
C LEU A 43 18.63 -30.53 -3.38
N LEU A 44 19.94 -30.24 -3.56
CA LEU A 44 20.61 -30.24 -4.87
C LEU A 44 20.49 -31.59 -5.62
N ARG A 45 20.23 -32.68 -4.89
CA ARG A 45 20.05 -34.02 -5.48
C ARG A 45 18.67 -34.23 -6.12
N VAL A 46 17.73 -33.32 -5.88
CA VAL A 46 16.39 -33.35 -6.46
C VAL A 46 16.38 -32.44 -7.69
N ARG A 47 15.95 -32.96 -8.85
CA ARG A 47 15.70 -32.13 -10.02
C ARG A 47 14.45 -31.28 -9.76
N THR A 48 14.67 -30.01 -9.43
CA THR A 48 13.60 -29.07 -9.13
C THR A 48 13.49 -28.05 -10.26
N SER A 49 12.26 -27.67 -10.57
CA SER A 49 11.99 -26.60 -11.55
C SER A 49 12.28 -25.22 -10.97
N ALA A 50 12.15 -25.07 -9.64
CA ALA A 50 12.58 -23.89 -8.90
C ALA A 50 12.82 -24.24 -7.42
N MET A 51 13.79 -23.55 -6.82
CA MET A 51 14.01 -23.54 -5.38
C MET A 51 13.81 -22.10 -4.90
N VAL A 52 12.90 -21.90 -3.94
CA VAL A 52 12.54 -20.60 -3.38
C VAL A 52 12.84 -20.64 -1.89
N TRP A 53 13.58 -19.66 -1.39
CA TRP A 53 13.83 -19.59 0.04
C TRP A 53 12.60 -19.08 0.78
N LEU A 54 12.27 -19.68 1.92
CA LEU A 54 11.16 -19.26 2.75
C LEU A 54 11.30 -17.79 3.12
N THR A 55 12.50 -17.33 3.47
CA THR A 55 12.76 -15.92 3.79
C THR A 55 12.53 -14.97 2.61
N GLU A 56 12.78 -15.41 1.38
CA GLU A 56 12.43 -14.64 0.18
C GLU A 56 10.92 -14.59 -0.02
N LEU A 57 10.23 -15.71 0.19
CA LEU A 57 8.77 -15.80 0.13
C LEU A 57 8.12 -14.92 1.20
N GLU A 58 8.58 -15.00 2.44
CA GLU A 58 8.14 -14.18 3.57
C GLU A 58 8.41 -12.71 3.31
N THR A 59 9.60 -12.36 2.81
CA THR A 59 9.93 -10.98 2.43
C THR A 59 9.00 -10.48 1.32
N HIS A 60 8.71 -11.31 0.31
CA HIS A 60 7.81 -10.94 -0.78
C HIS A 60 6.36 -10.82 -0.31
N LEU A 61 5.87 -11.77 0.49
CA LEU A 61 4.55 -11.78 1.11
C LEU A 61 4.37 -10.57 2.02
N ARG A 62 5.36 -10.26 2.86
CA ARG A 62 5.33 -9.08 3.72
C ARG A 62 5.28 -7.79 2.90
N ARG A 63 6.07 -7.66 1.82
CA ARG A 63 5.98 -6.52 0.90
C ARG A 63 4.61 -6.42 0.21
N ARG A 64 4.01 -7.54 -0.18
CA ARG A 64 2.67 -7.59 -0.78
C ARG A 64 1.58 -7.24 0.23
N LEU A 65 1.65 -7.77 1.44
CA LEU A 65 0.74 -7.48 2.55
C LEU A 65 0.86 -6.01 2.97
N ASP A 66 2.07 -5.46 3.08
CA ASP A 66 2.31 -4.04 3.34
C ASP A 66 1.66 -3.18 2.24
N ALA A 67 1.78 -3.56 0.96
CA ALA A 67 1.15 -2.84 -0.15
C ALA A 67 -0.40 -2.96 -0.13
N VAL A 68 -0.93 -4.12 0.20
CA VAL A 68 -2.38 -4.33 0.37
C VAL A 68 -2.91 -3.54 1.56
N ARG A 69 -2.21 -3.54 2.70
CA ARG A 69 -2.56 -2.75 3.89
C ARG A 69 -2.53 -1.25 3.61
N ALA A 70 -1.48 -0.78 2.92
CA ALA A 70 -1.35 0.62 2.54
C ALA A 70 -2.51 1.09 1.62
N THR A 71 -2.93 0.23 0.69
CA THR A 71 -4.08 0.53 -0.17
C THR A 71 -5.42 0.35 0.54
N TRP A 72 -5.56 -0.62 1.45
CA TRP A 72 -6.79 -0.89 2.22
C TRP A 72 -7.27 0.34 2.98
N GLY A 73 -6.36 1.12 3.58
CA GLY A 73 -6.70 2.38 4.23
C GLY A 73 -7.48 3.34 3.30
N LEU A 74 -7.03 3.49 2.05
CA LEU A 74 -7.69 4.33 1.05
C LEU A 74 -9.06 3.77 0.60
N TRP A 75 -9.21 2.45 0.53
CA TRP A 75 -10.50 1.81 0.23
C TRP A 75 -11.49 1.98 1.38
N SER A 76 -11.03 1.78 2.63
CA SER A 76 -11.82 2.00 3.84
C SER A 76 -12.27 3.47 3.93
N LEU A 77 -11.36 4.40 3.64
CA LEU A 77 -11.66 5.83 3.56
C LEU A 77 -12.75 6.14 2.51
N ALA A 78 -12.63 5.57 1.31
CA ALA A 78 -13.65 5.72 0.27
C ALA A 78 -15.01 5.18 0.74
N GLY A 79 -15.04 4.00 1.36
CA GLY A 79 -16.27 3.45 1.93
C GLY A 79 -16.86 4.30 3.05
N ALA A 80 -16.02 4.92 3.90
CA ALA A 80 -16.48 5.85 4.93
C ALA A 80 -17.11 7.10 4.32
N PHE A 81 -16.52 7.67 3.25
CA PHE A 81 -17.15 8.77 2.52
C PHE A 81 -18.46 8.37 1.85
N GLU A 82 -18.57 7.17 1.28
CA GLU A 82 -19.82 6.67 0.68
C GLU A 82 -20.96 6.52 1.69
N ARG A 83 -20.66 6.08 2.91
CA ARG A 83 -21.66 5.90 3.98
C ARG A 83 -21.98 7.19 4.76
N SER A 84 -21.25 8.27 4.49
CA SER A 84 -21.38 9.51 5.26
C SER A 84 -22.51 10.41 4.75
N SER A 85 -22.98 11.31 5.62
CA SER A 85 -23.98 12.34 5.28
C SER A 85 -23.38 13.56 4.56
N LEU A 86 -22.35 13.37 3.74
CA LEU A 86 -21.71 14.47 3.00
C LEU A 86 -22.60 14.97 1.86
N PRO A 87 -22.47 16.26 1.47
CA PRO A 87 -23.11 16.76 0.27
C PRO A 87 -22.75 15.88 -0.95
N PRO A 88 -23.69 15.53 -1.84
CA PRO A 88 -23.46 14.52 -2.88
C PRO A 88 -22.24 14.79 -3.77
N ALA A 89 -22.02 16.05 -4.16
CA ALA A 89 -20.87 16.44 -4.96
C ALA A 89 -19.55 16.26 -4.20
N LEU A 90 -19.51 16.66 -2.92
CA LEU A 90 -18.34 16.48 -2.06
C LEU A 90 -18.07 15.00 -1.79
N GLY A 91 -19.10 14.22 -1.43
CA GLY A 91 -18.99 12.78 -1.22
C GLY A 91 -18.41 12.08 -2.44
N LYS A 92 -19.00 12.31 -3.63
CA LYS A 92 -18.48 11.77 -4.91
C LYS A 92 -17.02 12.17 -5.15
N ALA A 93 -16.65 13.43 -4.87
CA ALA A 93 -15.28 13.91 -5.02
C ALA A 93 -14.30 13.22 -4.08
N LEU A 94 -14.62 13.09 -2.79
CA LEU A 94 -13.72 12.46 -1.82
C LEU A 94 -13.56 10.96 -2.06
N VAL A 95 -14.65 10.26 -2.40
CA VAL A 95 -14.63 8.85 -2.81
C VAL A 95 -13.74 8.65 -4.04
N HIS A 96 -13.93 9.48 -5.07
CA HIS A 96 -13.11 9.43 -6.28
C HIS A 96 -11.64 9.71 -5.99
N ALA A 97 -11.33 10.76 -5.21
CA ALA A 97 -9.96 11.09 -4.83
C ALA A 97 -9.27 9.95 -4.06
N ALA A 98 -9.96 9.35 -3.09
CA ALA A 98 -9.47 8.22 -2.30
C ALA A 98 -9.17 6.99 -3.17
N ARG A 99 -10.13 6.56 -4.00
CA ARG A 99 -9.95 5.42 -4.93
C ARG A 99 -8.82 5.66 -5.92
N ARG A 100 -8.73 6.88 -6.45
CA ARG A 100 -7.72 7.23 -7.46
C ARG A 100 -6.31 7.32 -6.86
N ALA A 101 -6.19 7.67 -5.57
CA ALA A 101 -4.90 7.80 -4.88
C ALA A 101 -4.06 6.51 -4.88
N ALA A 102 -4.69 5.33 -4.84
CA ALA A 102 -4.00 4.04 -4.92
C ALA A 102 -3.27 3.79 -6.24
N LYS A 103 -3.66 4.49 -7.32
CA LYS A 103 -3.01 4.40 -8.64
C LYS A 103 -2.25 5.69 -8.93
N ARG A 104 -3.00 6.76 -9.16
CA ARG A 104 -2.48 8.09 -9.48
C ARG A 104 -3.35 9.15 -8.77
N PRO A 105 -2.87 9.72 -7.66
CA PRO A 105 -3.57 10.78 -6.96
C PRO A 105 -3.95 11.93 -7.89
N VAL A 106 -5.10 12.53 -7.60
CA VAL A 106 -5.53 13.75 -8.28
C VAL A 106 -4.53 14.87 -7.97
N ARG A 107 -4.17 15.70 -8.96
CA ARG A 107 -3.08 16.68 -8.77
C ARG A 107 -3.57 17.94 -8.07
N ASN A 108 -4.82 18.35 -8.29
CA ASN A 108 -5.38 19.58 -7.73
C ASN A 108 -6.91 19.56 -7.76
N VAL A 109 -7.52 20.55 -7.09
CA VAL A 109 -8.97 20.71 -7.00
C VAL A 109 -9.64 20.84 -8.38
N ARG A 110 -8.99 21.48 -9.36
CA ARG A 110 -9.57 21.65 -10.70
C ARG A 110 -9.68 20.31 -11.44
N GLU A 111 -8.66 19.46 -11.34
CA GLU A 111 -8.70 18.10 -11.88
C GLU A 111 -9.77 17.28 -11.18
N LEU A 112 -9.88 17.36 -9.85
CA LEU A 112 -10.90 16.65 -9.09
C LEU A 112 -12.32 17.06 -9.53
N ALA A 113 -12.55 18.36 -9.60
CA ALA A 113 -13.83 18.94 -9.98
C ALA A 113 -14.24 18.53 -11.40
N ARG A 114 -13.29 18.54 -12.35
CA ARG A 114 -13.50 18.06 -13.71
C ARG A 114 -13.88 16.57 -13.73
N ASP A 115 -13.13 15.74 -13.01
CA ASP A 115 -13.36 14.29 -13.00
C ASP A 115 -14.75 13.90 -12.49
N VAL A 116 -15.32 14.67 -11.55
CA VAL A 116 -16.63 14.37 -10.96
C VAL A 116 -17.79 15.16 -11.57
N GLY A 117 -17.50 16.09 -12.50
CA GLY A 117 -18.49 16.94 -13.17
C GLY A 117 -19.06 18.04 -12.26
N CYS A 118 -18.22 18.69 -11.46
CA CYS A 118 -18.63 19.74 -10.53
C CYS A 118 -17.77 21.02 -10.67
N ALA A 119 -18.28 22.16 -10.21
CA ALA A 119 -17.50 23.39 -10.15
C ALA A 119 -16.45 23.33 -9.01
N PRO A 120 -15.20 23.76 -9.22
CA PRO A 120 -14.17 23.77 -8.17
C PRO A 120 -14.58 24.56 -6.93
N VAL A 121 -15.28 25.69 -7.11
CA VAL A 121 -15.76 26.55 -6.02
C VAL A 121 -16.77 25.82 -5.14
N THR A 122 -17.64 24.99 -5.74
CA THR A 122 -18.62 24.17 -4.99
C THR A 122 -17.91 23.20 -4.07
N LEU A 123 -16.91 22.47 -4.58
CA LEU A 123 -16.14 21.52 -3.77
C LEU A 123 -15.36 22.24 -2.66
N PHE A 124 -14.74 23.38 -2.97
CA PHE A 124 -14.01 24.18 -1.99
C PHE A 124 -14.92 24.64 -0.84
N ARG A 125 -16.08 25.21 -1.17
CA ARG A 125 -17.06 25.70 -0.19
C ARG A 125 -17.61 24.56 0.67
N GLN A 126 -18.04 23.46 0.05
CA GLN A 126 -18.61 22.31 0.77
C GLN A 126 -17.57 21.65 1.68
N PHE A 127 -16.34 21.50 1.21
CA PHE A 127 -15.26 20.96 2.01
C PHE A 127 -14.91 21.89 3.18
N GLY A 128 -14.76 23.19 2.91
CA GLY A 128 -14.42 24.19 3.94
C GLY A 128 -15.48 24.27 5.03
N ALA A 129 -16.76 24.21 4.67
CA ALA A 129 -17.87 24.18 5.62
C ALA A 129 -17.84 22.95 6.53
N ARG A 130 -17.35 21.79 6.03
CA ARG A 130 -17.20 20.58 6.85
C ARG A 130 -15.94 20.62 7.71
N ALA A 131 -14.81 20.97 7.11
CA ALA A 131 -13.52 20.99 7.79
C ALA A 131 -13.35 22.13 8.80
N ASN A 132 -14.25 23.13 8.78
CA ASN A 132 -14.23 24.30 9.68
C ASN A 132 -12.85 24.99 9.78
N GLY A 133 -12.14 25.11 8.66
CA GLY A 133 -10.83 25.75 8.59
C GLY A 133 -9.64 24.92 9.09
N VAL A 134 -9.86 23.75 9.71
CA VAL A 134 -8.78 22.87 10.20
C VAL A 134 -7.91 22.37 9.05
N THR A 135 -8.51 22.09 7.90
CA THR A 135 -7.79 21.67 6.71
C THR A 135 -8.48 22.17 5.44
N THR A 136 -7.79 22.10 4.31
CA THR A 136 -8.32 22.51 3.01
C THR A 136 -8.38 21.33 2.04
N LEU A 137 -9.26 21.40 1.04
CA LEU A 137 -9.35 20.37 0.00
C LEU A 137 -8.02 20.20 -0.76
N SER A 138 -7.27 21.30 -0.95
CA SER A 138 -5.94 21.26 -1.55
C SER A 138 -4.93 20.52 -0.66
N ALA A 139 -4.98 20.74 0.66
CA ALA A 139 -4.13 20.03 1.63
C ALA A 139 -4.48 18.53 1.69
N PHE A 140 -5.77 18.19 1.71
CA PHE A 140 -6.23 16.80 1.64
C PHE A 140 -5.71 16.08 0.38
N ILE A 141 -5.85 16.70 -0.81
CA ILE A 141 -5.33 16.15 -2.07
C ILE A 141 -3.78 16.03 -2.04
N ALA A 142 -3.10 17.00 -1.42
CA ALA A 142 -1.66 16.95 -1.25
C ALA A 142 -1.25 15.78 -0.34
N GLY A 143 -1.95 15.56 0.78
CA GLY A 143 -1.71 14.44 1.70
C GLY A 143 -1.88 13.08 1.01
N LEU A 144 -2.94 12.90 0.22
CA LEU A 144 -3.12 11.68 -0.60
C LEU A 144 -1.94 11.45 -1.56
N SER A 145 -1.39 12.54 -2.11
CA SER A 145 -0.21 12.45 -2.97
C SER A 145 1.05 12.04 -2.20
N VAL A 146 1.20 12.51 -0.96
CA VAL A 146 2.32 12.15 -0.09
C VAL A 146 2.24 10.68 0.33
N LEU A 147 1.06 10.19 0.70
CA LEU A 147 0.84 8.75 0.96
C LEU A 147 1.27 7.88 -0.22
N ARG A 148 0.87 8.26 -1.45
CA ARG A 148 1.27 7.51 -2.64
C ARG A 148 2.76 7.58 -2.92
N VAL A 149 3.38 8.75 -2.77
CA VAL A 149 4.85 8.90 -2.93
C VAL A 149 5.57 8.01 -1.93
N TYR A 150 5.12 7.97 -0.68
CA TYR A 150 5.67 7.11 0.36
C TYR A 150 5.62 5.64 -0.05
N GLU A 151 4.46 5.14 -0.50
CA GLU A 151 4.30 3.76 -0.98
C GLU A 151 5.27 3.44 -2.13
N LEU A 152 5.31 4.30 -3.15
CA LEU A 152 6.18 4.09 -4.31
C LEU A 152 7.65 4.08 -3.90
N ARG A 153 8.07 4.97 -3.00
CA ARG A 153 9.44 5.01 -2.48
C ARG A 153 9.79 3.77 -1.68
N ARG A 154 8.87 3.26 -0.84
CA ARG A 154 9.06 2.01 -0.09
C ARG A 154 9.14 0.77 -0.98
N SER A 155 8.46 0.77 -2.11
CA SER A 155 8.59 -0.31 -3.10
C SER A 155 9.93 -0.31 -3.87
N GLY A 156 10.82 0.65 -3.57
CA GLY A 156 12.16 0.73 -4.16
C GLY A 156 12.24 1.55 -5.46
N LEU A 157 11.15 2.21 -5.88
CA LEU A 157 11.20 3.05 -7.08
C LEU A 157 12.10 4.27 -6.86
N ASN A 158 12.97 4.55 -7.83
CA ASN A 158 13.77 5.77 -7.86
C ASN A 158 12.91 7.02 -8.13
N TRP A 159 13.44 8.20 -7.84
CA TRP A 159 12.73 9.47 -7.97
C TRP A 159 12.18 9.73 -9.37
N LYS A 160 12.94 9.41 -10.42
CA LYS A 160 12.50 9.61 -11.81
C LYS A 160 11.24 8.80 -12.12
N ARG A 161 11.18 7.53 -11.68
CA ARG A 161 9.99 6.68 -11.83
C ARG A 161 8.82 7.16 -10.97
N VAL A 162 9.08 7.68 -9.76
CA VAL A 162 8.04 8.29 -8.91
C VAL A 162 7.43 9.50 -9.59
N GLU A 163 8.24 10.42 -10.12
CA GLU A 163 7.75 11.62 -10.84
C GLU A 163 6.92 11.24 -12.07
N GLN A 164 7.37 10.25 -12.85
CA GLN A 164 6.63 9.73 -14.01
C GLN A 164 5.28 9.12 -13.59
N HIS A 165 5.26 8.33 -12.52
CA HIS A 165 4.03 7.69 -12.02
C HIS A 165 3.03 8.71 -11.47
N MET A 166 3.54 9.70 -10.72
CA MET A 166 2.73 10.74 -10.09
C MET A 166 2.32 11.84 -11.06
N GLN A 167 3.03 12.00 -12.19
CA GLN A 167 2.95 13.17 -13.07
C GLN A 167 3.10 14.50 -12.31
N LEU A 168 4.00 14.49 -11.32
CA LEU A 168 4.34 15.61 -10.45
C LEU A 168 5.86 15.69 -10.33
N GLY A 169 6.41 16.89 -10.50
CA GLY A 169 7.84 17.12 -10.29
C GLY A 169 8.24 17.00 -8.82
N ARG A 170 9.49 16.60 -8.57
CA ARG A 170 10.08 16.40 -7.24
C ARG A 170 9.97 17.63 -6.36
N ALA A 171 10.13 18.83 -6.91
CA ALA A 171 9.94 20.07 -6.15
C ALA A 171 8.53 20.20 -5.57
N THR A 172 7.50 19.81 -6.31
CA THR A 172 6.12 19.82 -5.82
C THR A 172 5.90 18.77 -4.74
N ILE A 173 6.46 17.58 -4.92
CA ILE A 173 6.41 16.48 -3.94
C ILE A 173 7.10 16.89 -2.64
N THR A 174 8.32 17.42 -2.72
CA THR A 174 9.07 17.92 -1.56
C THR A 174 8.33 19.03 -0.84
N ARG A 175 7.76 20.00 -1.57
CA ARG A 175 6.95 21.05 -0.96
C ARG A 175 5.75 20.48 -0.22
N ARG A 176 5.03 19.52 -0.81
CA ARG A 176 3.89 18.86 -0.16
C ARG A 176 4.31 18.13 1.10
N ALA A 177 5.38 17.34 1.03
CA ALA A 177 5.94 16.60 2.18
C ALA A 177 6.37 17.52 3.33
N LYS A 178 6.99 18.67 3.01
CA LYS A 178 7.36 19.70 4.01
C LYS A 178 6.15 20.36 4.66
N VAL A 179 5.06 20.55 3.92
CA VAL A 179 3.81 21.08 4.49
C VAL A 179 3.13 20.01 5.34
N TRP A 180 3.08 18.78 4.84
CA TRP A 180 2.57 17.61 5.55
C TRP A 180 3.27 16.34 5.04
N PRO A 181 3.84 15.50 5.92
CA PRO A 181 3.72 15.52 7.38
C PRO A 181 4.75 16.40 8.10
N GLY A 182 5.44 17.31 7.39
CA GLY A 182 6.46 18.19 8.00
C GLY A 182 7.90 17.73 7.79
N CYS A 183 8.12 16.69 6.99
CA CYS A 183 9.45 16.12 6.75
C CYS A 183 9.77 15.98 5.26
N PRO A 184 11.05 16.00 4.86
CA PRO A 184 11.45 15.79 3.49
C PRO A 184 11.18 14.35 3.02
N PRO A 185 11.06 14.11 1.70
CA PRO A 185 10.75 12.78 1.18
C PRO A 185 11.77 11.66 1.48
N GLY A 186 12.97 11.99 1.92
CA GLY A 186 13.95 11.01 2.40
C GLY A 186 13.61 10.43 3.77
N GLU A 187 13.06 11.27 4.66
CA GLU A 187 12.65 10.89 6.03
C GLU A 187 11.28 10.22 6.04
N LEU A 188 10.41 10.56 5.09
CA LEU A 188 9.10 9.92 4.90
C LEU A 188 9.19 8.39 4.91
N VAL A 189 10.20 7.81 4.26
CA VAL A 189 10.37 6.35 4.13
C VAL A 189 10.66 5.65 5.47
N GLN A 190 11.12 6.39 6.48
CA GLN A 190 11.40 5.87 7.83
C GLN A 190 10.14 5.73 8.71
N MET A 191 9.03 6.37 8.33
CA MET A 191 7.77 6.22 9.06
C MET A 191 7.13 4.86 8.76
N THR A 192 6.39 4.30 9.70
CA THR A 192 5.53 3.14 9.43
C THR A 192 4.30 3.56 8.63
N PRO A 193 3.73 2.69 7.76
CA PRO A 193 2.58 3.04 6.92
C PRO A 193 1.37 3.42 7.78
N ASP A 194 1.13 2.66 8.84
CA ASP A 194 -0.01 2.85 9.74
C ASP A 194 0.07 4.20 10.45
N ARG A 195 1.27 4.61 10.91
CA ARG A 195 1.46 5.91 11.56
C ARG A 195 1.22 7.08 10.60
N LEU A 196 1.73 6.98 9.37
CA LEU A 196 1.54 8.02 8.36
C LEU A 196 0.06 8.13 7.94
N PHE A 197 -0.61 6.99 7.78
CA PHE A 197 -2.04 6.95 7.44
C PHE A 197 -2.93 7.43 8.59
N ALA A 198 -2.61 7.08 9.84
CA ALA A 198 -3.29 7.59 11.03
C ALA A 198 -3.14 9.11 11.15
N ALA A 199 -1.94 9.65 10.93
CA ALA A 199 -1.70 11.09 10.90
C ALA A 199 -2.51 11.78 9.80
N PHE A 200 -2.56 11.19 8.60
CA PHE A 200 -3.39 11.71 7.50
C PHE A 200 -4.87 11.76 7.89
N THR A 201 -5.36 10.69 8.51
CA THR A 201 -6.75 10.57 8.93
C THR A 201 -7.08 11.60 10.01
N ALA A 202 -6.22 11.75 11.01
CA ALA A 202 -6.41 12.71 12.09
C ALA A 202 -6.48 14.16 11.58
N GLU A 203 -5.59 14.54 10.67
CA GLU A 203 -5.45 15.94 10.22
C GLU A 203 -6.38 16.31 9.06
N HIS A 204 -6.64 15.37 8.15
CA HIS A 204 -7.35 15.67 6.91
C HIS A 204 -8.73 15.04 6.80
N VAL A 205 -9.02 13.98 7.56
CA VAL A 205 -10.27 13.22 7.42
C VAL A 205 -11.21 13.46 8.59
N ARG A 206 -10.72 13.35 9.83
CA ARG A 206 -11.50 13.58 11.06
C ARG A 206 -12.21 14.93 11.08
N PRO A 207 -11.62 16.05 10.57
CA PRO A 207 -12.35 17.32 10.49
C PRO A 207 -13.58 17.27 9.58
N ILE A 208 -13.61 16.38 8.59
CA ILE A 208 -14.71 16.24 7.62
C ILE A 208 -15.72 15.19 8.10
N LEU A 209 -15.21 14.12 8.71
CA LEU A 209 -15.96 12.98 9.22
C LEU A 209 -15.57 12.72 10.70
N PRO A 210 -16.11 13.50 11.64
CA PRO A 210 -15.74 13.39 13.06
C PRO A 210 -16.13 12.06 13.71
N THR A 211 -17.10 11.34 13.13
CA THR A 211 -17.54 10.00 13.56
C THR A 211 -16.64 8.86 13.08
N ILE A 212 -15.54 9.12 12.36
CA ILE A 212 -14.46 8.14 12.24
C ILE A 212 -13.64 8.20 13.53
N SER A 213 -14.24 7.73 14.63
CA SER A 213 -13.55 7.33 15.85
C SER A 213 -13.87 5.86 16.07
N ASP A 214 -12.82 5.06 16.28
CA ASP A 214 -12.86 3.70 16.84
C ASP A 214 -13.31 2.54 15.93
N GLY A 215 -12.80 2.49 14.69
CA GLY A 215 -13.05 1.36 13.77
C GLY A 215 -11.82 0.68 13.15
N VAL A 216 -10.60 1.04 13.56
CA VAL A 216 -9.36 0.44 13.01
C VAL A 216 -8.54 -0.32 14.07
N SER A 217 -8.99 -0.34 15.33
CA SER A 217 -8.39 -1.14 16.40
C SER A 217 -9.31 -2.31 16.79
N THR A 218 -9.31 -3.39 15.99
CA THR A 218 -9.61 -4.76 16.47
C THR A 218 -9.11 -5.77 15.43
N LEU A 219 -7.80 -5.87 15.28
CA LEU A 219 -7.13 -7.08 14.78
C LEU A 219 -5.80 -7.19 15.53
N ASP A 220 -5.87 -7.28 16.85
CA ASP A 220 -4.80 -7.76 17.72
C ASP A 220 -5.48 -8.25 19.01
N HIS A 221 -5.85 -9.54 18.99
CA HIS A 221 -5.90 -10.50 20.08
C HIS A 221 -6.84 -11.63 19.70
N GLU A 222 -6.27 -12.65 19.04
CA GLU A 222 -6.42 -14.08 19.34
C GLU A 222 -5.39 -14.88 18.54
#